data_AF-A0A124FXD3-F1
#
_entry.id   AF-A0A124FXD3-F1
#
_cell.length_a   1.000
_cell.length_b   1.000
_cell.length_c   1.000
_cell.angle_alpha   90.00
_cell.angle_beta   90.00
_cell.angle_gamma   90.00
#
_symmetry.space_group_name_H-M   'P 1'
#
loop_
_entity.id
_entity.type
_entity.pdbx_description
1 polymer ?
#
loop_
_entity_poly.entity_id
_entity_poly.type
_entity_poly.pdbx_seq_one_letter_code
_entity_poly.pdbx_strand_id
1 'polypeptide(L)'
;EKAEQTESDLFTGFQNPPAEARPFVRWWWNGNRIEKEEIVRQLDVLHKAGIGGVEINPIAMPEEADDMGIEPLIWNSKEWNEMLRFAALEAQKRGMLTDLIVGSGWPFGGEFLEEDETIQRIIVHKMPCSGGEKLNENLESLYRQAVSALSHSYGVARSYELVFIRLVPSGIQSTAEILDLTETFHKENRLELEVPSGRFELVYGILQRGNREVMHGAPGAAGPVMNHYEREITRAYLNRLNKGCICQVKCLI
;
A
#
# COMPACT_ATOMS: atom_id res chain seq x y z
N GLU A 1 35.79 17.89 -2.95
CA GLU A 1 35.95 19.01 -2.00
C GLU A 1 34.74 19.92 -2.12
N LYS A 2 34.12 20.34 -1.00
CA LYS A 2 33.11 21.41 -1.04
C LYS A 2 33.88 22.73 -1.01
N ALA A 3 33.73 23.55 -2.05
CA ALA A 3 34.30 24.88 -2.08
C ALA A 3 33.77 25.71 -0.89
N GLU A 4 34.66 26.47 -0.25
CA GLU A 4 34.31 27.42 0.81
C GLU A 4 33.40 28.51 0.22
N GLN A 5 32.14 28.58 0.66
CA GLN A 5 31.19 29.61 0.25
C GLN A 5 31.59 30.95 0.90
N THR A 6 31.77 31.99 0.09
CA THR A 6 32.05 33.34 0.61
C THR A 6 30.76 34.04 1.05
N GLU A 7 30.87 35.07 1.90
CA GLU A 7 29.71 35.84 2.39
C GLU A 7 28.93 36.52 1.24
N SER A 8 29.64 36.92 0.17
CA SER A 8 29.05 37.42 -1.09
C SER A 8 28.22 36.36 -1.83
N ASP A 9 28.63 35.09 -1.75
CA ASP A 9 27.92 33.98 -2.38
C ASP A 9 26.61 33.66 -1.64
N LEU A 10 26.62 33.76 -0.30
CA LEU A 10 25.43 33.53 0.53
C LEU A 10 24.36 34.61 0.31
N PHE A 11 24.75 35.89 0.28
CA PHE A 11 23.80 36.98 0.02
C PHE A 11 23.19 36.86 -1.39
N THR A 12 24.02 36.58 -2.40
CA THR A 12 23.56 36.40 -3.79
C THR A 12 22.61 35.20 -3.93
N GLY A 13 22.94 34.07 -3.28
CA GLY A 13 22.09 32.88 -3.25
C GLY A 13 20.79 33.08 -2.47
N PHE A 14 20.81 33.91 -1.43
CA PHE A 14 19.58 34.29 -0.70
C PHE A 14 18.66 35.15 -1.57
N GLN A 15 19.21 36.09 -2.35
CA GLN A 15 18.41 36.91 -3.27
C GLN A 15 17.89 36.11 -4.47
N ASN A 16 18.65 35.13 -4.93
CA ASN A 16 18.34 34.31 -6.10
C ASN A 16 18.46 32.82 -5.76
N PRO A 17 17.54 32.27 -4.96
CA PRO A 17 17.64 30.89 -4.48
C PRO A 17 17.58 29.90 -5.67
N PRO A 18 18.41 28.85 -5.65
CA PRO A 18 18.33 27.76 -6.64
C PRO A 18 17.00 27.01 -6.49
N ALA A 19 16.66 26.18 -7.48
CA ALA A 19 15.41 25.43 -7.49
C ALA A 19 15.23 24.52 -6.26
N GLU A 20 16.30 23.88 -5.80
CA GLU A 20 16.32 23.03 -4.59
C GLU A 20 16.02 23.79 -3.28
N ALA A 21 16.15 25.12 -3.28
CA ALA A 21 15.83 25.98 -2.14
C ALA A 21 14.44 26.63 -2.24
N ARG A 22 13.69 26.38 -3.33
CA ARG A 22 12.33 26.87 -3.54
C ARG A 22 11.29 25.82 -3.12
N PRO A 23 10.04 26.22 -2.81
CA PRO A 23 8.99 25.27 -2.47
C PRO A 23 8.75 24.25 -3.59
N PHE A 24 8.39 23.03 -3.19
CA PHE A 24 7.88 21.97 -4.06
C PHE A 24 6.39 21.81 -3.88
N VAL A 25 5.71 21.33 -4.92
CA VAL A 25 4.29 20.99 -4.85
C VAL A 25 4.05 19.54 -5.22
N ARG A 26 3.08 18.92 -4.55
CA ARG A 26 2.53 17.65 -4.98
C ARG A 26 1.59 17.90 -6.15
N TRP A 27 1.90 17.35 -7.31
CA TRP A 27 1.16 17.58 -8.54
C TRP A 27 0.35 16.34 -8.92
N TRP A 28 -0.97 16.42 -8.72
CA TRP A 28 -1.86 15.27 -8.82
C TRP A 28 -2.29 15.07 -10.28
N TRP A 29 -1.98 13.89 -10.83
CA TRP A 29 -2.44 13.45 -12.14
C TRP A 29 -3.75 12.68 -11.96
N ASN A 30 -4.84 13.42 -11.79
CA ASN A 30 -6.17 12.88 -11.50
C ASN A 30 -6.67 11.98 -12.63
N GLY A 31 -7.04 10.75 -12.28
CA GLY A 31 -7.48 9.71 -13.22
C GLY A 31 -6.45 9.31 -14.27
N ASN A 32 -5.20 9.79 -14.18
CA ASN A 32 -4.24 9.77 -15.28
C ASN A 32 -4.80 10.32 -16.61
N ARG A 33 -5.73 11.29 -16.55
CA ARG A 33 -6.26 12.00 -17.72
C ARG A 33 -5.35 13.18 -18.01
N ILE A 34 -4.41 13.01 -18.95
CA ILE A 34 -3.26 13.90 -19.08
C ILE A 34 -3.08 14.34 -20.54
N GLU A 35 -2.88 15.63 -20.76
CA GLU A 35 -2.60 16.24 -22.06
C GLU A 35 -1.31 17.07 -22.02
N LYS A 36 -0.58 17.14 -23.15
CA LYS A 36 0.75 17.78 -23.21
C LYS A 36 0.65 19.29 -23.03
N GLU A 37 -0.34 19.90 -23.67
CA GLU A 37 -0.61 21.33 -23.62
C GLU A 37 -0.91 21.77 -22.19
N GLU A 38 -1.66 20.96 -21.45
CA GLU A 38 -2.01 21.23 -20.06
C GLU A 38 -0.80 21.04 -19.12
N ILE A 39 0.05 20.04 -19.35
CA ILE A 39 1.34 19.92 -18.65
C ILE A 39 2.17 21.20 -18.77
N VAL A 40 2.33 21.70 -20.01
CA VAL A 40 3.11 22.93 -20.28
C VAL A 40 2.50 24.11 -19.54
N ARG A 41 1.18 24.30 -19.67
CA ARG A 41 0.45 25.40 -19.04
C ARG A 41 0.58 25.37 -17.50
N GLN A 42 0.42 24.19 -16.89
CA GLN A 42 0.51 24.05 -15.44
C GLN A 42 1.93 24.31 -14.93
N LEU A 43 2.96 23.81 -15.63
CA LEU A 43 4.36 24.11 -15.29
C LEU A 43 4.70 25.60 -15.44
N ASP A 44 4.16 26.29 -16.45
CA ASP A 44 4.32 27.74 -16.59
C ASP A 44 3.72 28.52 -15.42
N VAL A 45 2.52 28.13 -14.98
CA VAL A 45 1.85 28.73 -13.82
C VAL A 45 2.70 28.53 -12.56
N LEU A 46 3.18 27.32 -12.31
CA LEU A 46 3.99 26.99 -11.14
C LEU A 46 5.35 27.71 -11.16
N HIS A 47 6.03 27.71 -12.30
CA HIS A 47 7.31 28.40 -12.47
C HIS A 47 7.17 29.91 -12.21
N LYS A 48 6.14 30.55 -12.79
CA LYS A 48 5.86 31.97 -12.57
C LYS A 48 5.55 32.31 -11.11
N ALA A 49 4.97 31.36 -10.36
CA ALA A 49 4.72 31.49 -8.93
C ALA A 49 5.97 31.27 -8.06
N GLY A 50 7.12 30.93 -8.65
CA GLY A 50 8.38 30.72 -7.93
C GLY A 50 8.57 29.30 -7.36
N ILE A 51 7.78 28.32 -7.83
CA ILE A 51 7.93 26.91 -7.44
C ILE A 51 9.22 26.34 -8.04
N GLY A 52 9.98 25.60 -7.23
CA GLY A 52 11.25 24.99 -7.60
C GLY A 52 11.13 23.61 -8.22
N GLY A 53 10.04 22.90 -7.95
CA GLY A 53 9.85 21.55 -8.45
C GLY A 53 8.47 20.98 -8.17
N VAL A 54 8.21 19.83 -8.79
CA VAL A 54 6.95 19.10 -8.70
C VAL A 54 7.22 17.64 -8.32
N GLU A 55 6.37 17.08 -7.46
CA GLU A 55 6.29 15.63 -7.23
C GLU A 55 5.05 15.10 -7.96
N ILE A 56 5.23 14.38 -9.07
CA ILE A 56 4.13 13.80 -9.85
C ILE A 56 3.47 12.69 -9.02
N ASN A 57 2.16 12.79 -8.85
CA ASN A 57 1.36 11.84 -8.07
C ASN A 57 0.15 11.37 -8.89
N PRO A 58 0.23 10.19 -9.55
CA PRO A 58 -0.94 9.59 -10.18
C PRO A 58 -1.95 9.17 -9.11
N ILE A 59 -3.23 9.49 -9.33
CA ILE A 59 -4.30 9.21 -8.38
C ILE A 59 -5.61 8.97 -9.12
N ALA A 60 -6.53 8.19 -8.55
CA ALA A 60 -7.87 7.98 -9.10
C ALA A 60 -8.60 9.32 -9.29
N MET A 61 -9.45 9.37 -10.30
CA MET A 61 -10.40 10.47 -10.45
C MET A 61 -11.44 10.39 -9.33
N PRO A 62 -11.85 11.52 -8.72
CA PRO A 62 -13.05 11.55 -7.89
C PRO A 62 -14.27 11.06 -8.70
N GLU A 63 -15.16 10.30 -8.07
CA GLU A 63 -16.28 9.65 -8.76
C GLU A 63 -17.27 10.65 -9.35
N GLU A 64 -17.42 11.81 -8.70
CA GLU A 64 -18.35 12.88 -9.10
C GLU A 64 -17.73 13.89 -10.08
N ALA A 65 -16.45 13.73 -10.44
CA ALA A 65 -15.76 14.71 -11.28
C ALA A 65 -16.01 14.45 -12.78
N ASP A 66 -16.11 15.55 -13.54
CA ASP A 66 -16.18 15.52 -15.00
C ASP A 66 -14.89 14.93 -15.58
N ASP A 67 -15.02 13.93 -16.45
CA ASP A 67 -13.88 13.29 -17.10
C ASP A 67 -13.27 14.11 -18.23
N MET A 68 -13.91 15.23 -18.58
CA MET A 68 -13.48 16.18 -19.61
C MET A 68 -13.35 15.54 -21.00
N GLY A 69 -13.90 14.33 -21.20
CA GLY A 69 -13.75 13.54 -22.42
C GLY A 69 -12.32 13.05 -22.72
N ILE A 70 -11.42 13.09 -21.73
CA ILE A 70 -10.00 12.72 -21.90
C ILE A 70 -9.79 11.27 -21.46
N GLU A 71 -9.41 10.36 -22.34
CA GLU A 71 -9.17 8.96 -21.99
C GLU A 71 -8.08 8.80 -20.90
N PRO A 72 -8.29 7.94 -19.89
CA PRO A 72 -7.32 7.74 -18.82
C PRO A 72 -6.15 6.86 -19.30
N LEU A 73 -4.93 7.24 -18.92
CA LEU A 73 -3.76 6.41 -19.16
C LEU A 73 -3.57 5.38 -18.04
N ILE A 74 -3.18 4.15 -18.41
CA ILE A 74 -2.84 3.12 -17.43
C ILE A 74 -1.48 3.47 -16.80
N TRP A 75 -1.43 3.49 -15.48
CA TRP A 75 -0.21 3.78 -14.74
C TRP A 75 0.93 2.84 -15.17
N ASN A 76 2.10 3.42 -15.42
CA ASN A 76 3.30 2.74 -15.92
C ASN A 76 3.13 2.06 -17.31
N SER A 77 2.09 2.39 -18.09
CA SER A 77 2.03 2.03 -19.51
C SER A 77 3.09 2.79 -20.30
N LYS A 78 3.27 2.43 -21.58
CA LYS A 78 4.19 3.14 -22.48
C LYS A 78 3.76 4.61 -22.64
N GLU A 79 2.48 4.84 -22.88
CA GLU A 79 1.87 6.16 -23.09
C GLU A 79 1.97 7.03 -21.83
N TRP A 80 1.70 6.45 -20.66
CA TRP A 80 1.88 7.16 -19.38
C TRP A 80 3.34 7.56 -19.16
N ASN A 81 4.28 6.66 -19.45
CA ASN A 81 5.72 6.94 -19.34
C ASN A 81 6.19 8.00 -20.36
N GLU A 82 5.60 8.06 -21.55
CA GLU A 82 5.85 9.14 -22.53
C GLU A 82 5.41 10.50 -21.99
N MET A 83 4.26 10.56 -21.29
CA MET A 83 3.79 11.79 -20.63
C MET A 83 4.69 12.18 -19.45
N LEU A 84 5.13 11.20 -18.64
CA LEU A 84 6.09 11.44 -17.55
C LEU A 84 7.40 12.03 -18.08
N ARG A 85 7.95 11.44 -19.14
CA ARG A 85 9.17 11.95 -19.79
C ARG A 85 8.97 13.36 -20.32
N PHE A 86 7.83 13.61 -20.96
CA PHE A 86 7.49 14.95 -21.48
C PHE A 86 7.43 15.98 -20.35
N ALA A 87 6.74 15.68 -19.26
CA ALA A 87 6.64 16.56 -18.09
C ALA A 87 8.02 16.87 -17.47
N ALA A 88 8.87 15.85 -17.30
CA ALA A 88 10.21 16.03 -16.76
C ALA A 88 11.08 16.94 -17.65
N LEU A 89 11.02 16.76 -18.97
CA LEU A 89 11.73 17.63 -19.94
C LEU A 89 11.20 19.07 -19.91
N GLU A 90 9.89 19.26 -19.81
CA GLU A 90 9.29 20.59 -19.71
C GLU A 90 9.62 21.31 -18.39
N ALA A 91 9.67 20.58 -17.28
CA ALA A 91 10.12 21.11 -15.99
C ALA A 91 11.60 21.51 -16.06
N GLN A 92 12.46 20.66 -16.65
CA GLN A 92 13.89 20.95 -16.82
C GLN A 92 14.14 22.22 -17.65
N LYS A 93 13.38 22.46 -18.74
CA LYS A 93 13.47 23.70 -19.54
C LYS A 93 13.23 24.97 -18.71
N ARG A 94 12.48 24.86 -17.61
CA ARG A 94 12.16 25.94 -16.67
C ARG A 94 13.11 25.98 -15.46
N GLY A 95 14.15 25.13 -15.44
CA GLY A 95 15.04 24.98 -14.30
C GLY A 95 14.34 24.43 -13.06
N MET A 96 13.23 23.70 -13.23
CA MET A 96 12.50 23.05 -12.16
C MET A 96 12.95 21.60 -11.99
N LEU A 97 12.89 21.11 -10.76
CA LEU A 97 13.14 19.71 -10.41
C LEU A 97 11.85 18.89 -10.54
N THR A 98 12.00 17.62 -10.90
CA THR A 98 10.88 16.66 -11.00
C THR A 98 11.15 15.46 -10.11
N ASP A 99 10.16 15.12 -9.29
CA ASP A 99 10.11 13.91 -8.47
C ASP A 99 8.85 13.10 -8.82
N LEU A 100 8.81 11.83 -8.44
CA LEU A 100 7.72 10.90 -8.72
C LEU A 100 7.47 10.01 -7.51
N ILE A 101 6.22 9.97 -7.03
CA ILE A 101 5.83 8.99 -6.01
C ILE A 101 5.89 7.57 -6.61
N VAL A 102 6.33 6.62 -5.79
CA VAL A 102 6.26 5.19 -6.12
C VAL A 102 4.79 4.77 -6.13
N GLY A 103 4.28 4.25 -7.25
CA GLY A 103 2.89 3.78 -7.32
C GLY A 103 1.86 4.88 -7.59
N SER A 104 0.61 4.60 -7.22
CA SER A 104 -0.53 5.52 -7.28
C SER A 104 -1.41 5.29 -6.05
N GLY A 105 -2.01 6.34 -5.50
CA GLY A 105 -2.81 6.23 -4.29
C GLY A 105 -2.00 5.78 -3.06
N TRP A 106 -2.68 5.26 -2.04
CA TRP A 106 -2.01 4.78 -0.83
C TRP A 106 -2.79 3.69 -0.06
N PRO A 107 -2.11 2.73 0.59
CA PRO A 107 -0.70 2.33 0.39
C PRO A 107 -0.46 1.75 -1.00
N PHE A 108 0.80 1.42 -1.36
CA PHE A 108 1.09 0.96 -2.72
C PHE A 108 0.55 -0.44 -2.99
N GLY A 109 0.12 -0.67 -4.21
CA GLY A 109 -0.47 -1.92 -4.65
C GLY A 109 -0.85 -1.87 -6.12
N GLY A 110 -1.71 -2.79 -6.53
CA GLY A 110 -2.19 -2.84 -7.89
C GLY A 110 -2.91 -4.14 -8.24
N GLU A 111 -3.74 -4.06 -9.28
CA GLU A 111 -4.61 -5.11 -9.83
C GLU A 111 -3.84 -6.31 -10.38
N PHE A 112 -2.53 -6.15 -10.58
CA PHE A 112 -1.61 -7.16 -11.06
C PHE A 112 -1.03 -8.06 -9.96
N LEU A 113 -1.36 -7.81 -8.69
CA LEU A 113 -0.87 -8.62 -7.57
C LEU A 113 -1.66 -9.91 -7.44
N GLU A 114 -0.94 -11.01 -7.29
CA GLU A 114 -1.53 -12.30 -6.90
C GLU A 114 -1.88 -12.30 -5.41
N GLU A 115 -2.73 -13.24 -4.99
CA GLU A 115 -3.27 -13.27 -3.61
C GLU A 115 -2.18 -13.36 -2.54
N ASP A 116 -1.16 -14.18 -2.75
CA ASP A 116 -0.02 -14.35 -1.83
C ASP A 116 0.93 -13.15 -1.82
N GLU A 117 0.83 -12.27 -2.82
CA GLU A 117 1.57 -11.01 -2.91
C GLU A 117 0.90 -9.85 -2.15
N THR A 118 -0.32 -10.05 -1.62
CA THR A 118 -1.09 -9.01 -0.95
C THR A 118 -0.79 -8.89 0.55
N ILE A 119 -1.09 -7.72 1.13
CA ILE A 119 -0.91 -7.47 2.55
C ILE A 119 -1.66 -8.49 3.41
N GLN A 120 -1.02 -8.90 4.49
CA GLN A 120 -1.53 -9.92 5.39
C GLN A 120 -1.74 -9.37 6.79
N ARG A 121 -2.67 -9.98 7.54
CA ARG A 121 -2.84 -9.74 8.98
C ARG A 121 -3.33 -10.99 9.68
N ILE A 122 -3.03 -11.13 10.97
CA ILE A 122 -3.61 -12.18 11.82
C ILE A 122 -4.67 -11.54 12.71
N ILE A 123 -5.90 -12.03 12.64
CA ILE A 123 -6.93 -11.74 13.63
C ILE A 123 -6.89 -12.81 14.71
N VAL A 124 -6.81 -12.39 15.98
CA VAL A 124 -6.83 -13.31 17.12
C VAL A 124 -8.18 -13.17 17.80
N HIS A 125 -8.86 -14.30 18.00
CA HIS A 125 -10.11 -14.36 18.71
C HIS A 125 -10.01 -15.33 19.89
N LYS A 126 -10.81 -15.07 20.92
CA LYS A 126 -10.88 -15.89 22.12
C LYS A 126 -12.32 -16.11 22.54
N MET A 127 -12.64 -17.35 22.89
CA MET A 127 -13.97 -17.75 23.34
C MET A 127 -13.86 -18.46 24.69
N PRO A 128 -14.63 -18.07 25.70
CA PRO A 128 -14.65 -18.80 26.96
C PRO A 128 -15.32 -20.17 26.76
N CYS A 129 -14.72 -21.22 27.34
CA CYS A 129 -15.22 -22.58 27.28
C CYS A 129 -15.28 -23.19 28.69
N SER A 130 -16.29 -24.02 28.94
CA SER A 130 -16.46 -24.74 30.22
C SER A 130 -16.27 -26.24 30.06
N GLY A 131 -15.73 -26.90 31.08
CA GLY A 131 -15.56 -28.36 31.05
C GLY A 131 -16.87 -29.11 30.78
N GLY A 132 -16.80 -30.14 29.93
CA GLY A 132 -17.95 -30.90 29.43
C GLY A 132 -18.66 -30.28 28.21
N GLU A 133 -18.28 -29.06 27.81
CA GLU A 133 -18.76 -28.46 26.56
C GLU A 133 -18.20 -29.23 25.35
N LYS A 134 -19.03 -29.37 24.31
CA LYS A 134 -18.63 -30.01 23.05
C LYS A 134 -18.44 -28.95 21.98
N LEU A 135 -17.18 -28.69 21.65
CA LEU A 135 -16.79 -27.79 20.57
C LEU A 135 -16.86 -28.54 19.24
N ASN A 136 -17.54 -27.96 18.26
CA ASN A 136 -17.60 -28.45 16.88
C ASN A 136 -17.49 -27.25 15.93
N GLU A 137 -16.26 -26.92 15.56
CA GLU A 137 -15.95 -25.70 14.81
C GLU A 137 -15.17 -26.04 13.54
N ASN A 138 -15.48 -25.38 12.42
CA ASN A 138 -14.70 -25.45 11.19
C ASN A 138 -14.09 -24.08 10.87
N LEU A 139 -13.31 -23.99 9.79
CA LEU A 139 -12.60 -22.74 9.47
C LEU A 139 -13.57 -21.57 9.23
N GLU A 140 -14.69 -21.83 8.56
CA GLU A 140 -15.70 -20.83 8.25
C GLU A 140 -16.39 -20.30 9.51
N SER A 141 -16.76 -21.19 10.44
CA SER A 141 -17.42 -20.79 11.70
C SER A 141 -16.47 -19.99 12.60
N LEU A 142 -15.21 -20.42 12.73
CA LEU A 142 -14.17 -19.67 13.44
C LEU A 142 -13.92 -18.30 12.80
N TYR A 143 -13.85 -18.25 11.47
CA TYR A 143 -13.66 -17.01 10.73
C TYR A 143 -14.78 -16.01 10.97
N ARG A 144 -16.04 -16.45 10.86
CA ARG A 144 -17.21 -15.60 11.08
C ARG A 144 -17.23 -15.04 12.50
N GLN A 145 -16.93 -15.86 13.50
CA GLN A 145 -16.87 -15.44 14.90
C GLN A 145 -15.77 -14.40 15.12
N ALA A 146 -14.56 -14.65 14.61
CA ALA A 146 -13.44 -13.73 14.73
C ALA A 146 -13.71 -12.37 14.06
N VAL A 147 -14.29 -12.36 12.85
CA VAL A 147 -14.64 -11.12 12.13
C VAL A 147 -15.78 -10.38 12.84
N SER A 148 -16.78 -11.07 13.36
CA SER A 148 -17.90 -10.44 14.09
C SER A 148 -17.45 -9.69 15.35
N ALA A 149 -16.33 -10.11 15.93
CA ALA A 149 -15.78 -9.54 17.16
C ALA A 149 -14.87 -8.32 16.90
N LEU A 150 -14.57 -7.99 15.65
CA LEU A 150 -13.79 -6.81 15.30
C LEU A 150 -14.61 -5.54 15.55
N SER A 151 -14.05 -4.61 16.30
CA SER A 151 -14.70 -3.33 16.63
C SER A 151 -14.84 -2.37 15.45
N HIS A 152 -14.13 -2.63 14.35
CA HIS A 152 -14.13 -1.80 13.14
C HIS A 152 -14.37 -2.68 11.92
N SER A 153 -15.14 -2.18 10.94
CA SER A 153 -15.20 -2.81 9.63
C SER A 153 -13.85 -2.62 8.94
N TYR A 154 -13.11 -3.70 8.79
CA TYR A 154 -11.94 -3.73 7.94
C TYR A 154 -12.34 -4.24 6.55
N GLY A 155 -11.49 -3.99 5.55
CA GLY A 155 -11.69 -4.53 4.20
C GLY A 155 -11.92 -6.05 4.25
N VAL A 156 -12.74 -6.54 3.32
CA VAL A 156 -13.01 -7.98 3.17
C VAL A 156 -11.72 -8.65 2.74
N ALA A 157 -11.28 -9.66 3.48
CA ALA A 157 -10.13 -10.46 3.11
C ALA A 157 -10.45 -11.31 1.87
N ARG A 158 -9.47 -11.45 0.96
CA ARG A 158 -9.59 -12.28 -0.24
C ARG A 158 -9.51 -13.76 0.09
N SER A 159 -8.62 -14.11 1.01
CA SER A 159 -8.53 -15.44 1.60
C SER A 159 -8.17 -15.40 3.07
N TYR A 160 -8.38 -16.54 3.72
CA TYR A 160 -8.05 -16.73 5.12
C TYR A 160 -7.71 -18.18 5.43
N GLU A 161 -6.84 -18.36 6.42
CA GLU A 161 -6.42 -19.68 6.92
C GLU A 161 -6.24 -19.65 8.43
N LEU A 162 -6.43 -20.80 9.08
CA LEU A 162 -6.09 -20.94 10.49
C LEU A 162 -4.56 -20.97 10.63
N VAL A 163 -4.01 -20.17 11.54
CA VAL A 163 -2.57 -20.18 11.88
C VAL A 163 -2.32 -21.01 13.12
N PHE A 164 -3.20 -20.87 14.11
CA PHE A 164 -3.13 -21.65 15.34
C PHE A 164 -4.50 -21.75 16.00
N ILE A 165 -4.71 -22.80 16.78
CA ILE A 165 -5.84 -22.96 17.69
C ILE A 165 -5.38 -23.69 18.95
N ARG A 166 -5.70 -23.10 20.11
CA ARG A 166 -5.20 -23.54 21.41
C ARG A 166 -6.30 -23.49 22.44
N LEU A 167 -6.36 -24.49 23.30
CA LEU A 167 -7.20 -24.48 24.48
C LEU A 167 -6.34 -24.10 25.69
N VAL A 168 -6.62 -22.94 26.27
CA VAL A 168 -5.82 -22.33 27.34
C VAL A 168 -6.57 -22.42 28.67
N PRO A 169 -6.05 -23.13 29.69
CA PRO A 169 -6.67 -23.18 31.02
C PRO A 169 -6.74 -21.79 31.69
N SER A 170 -7.81 -21.53 32.43
CA SER A 170 -7.90 -20.36 33.29
C SER A 170 -6.87 -20.43 34.43
N GLY A 171 -6.12 -19.34 34.65
CA GLY A 171 -5.13 -19.28 35.72
C GLY A 171 -3.83 -20.03 35.42
N ILE A 172 -3.54 -20.28 34.14
CA ILE A 172 -2.30 -20.91 33.65
C ILE A 172 -1.03 -20.35 34.33
N GLN A 173 -0.14 -21.24 34.76
CA GLN A 173 1.15 -20.89 35.36
C GLN A 173 2.33 -21.17 34.42
N SER A 174 2.13 -22.05 33.43
CA SER A 174 3.13 -22.43 32.44
C SER A 174 2.51 -22.71 31.08
N THR A 175 3.20 -22.37 29.99
CA THR A 175 2.76 -22.67 28.61
C THR A 175 2.65 -24.16 28.32
N ALA A 176 3.29 -25.03 29.11
CA ALA A 176 3.17 -26.49 29.00
C ALA A 176 1.75 -27.00 29.31
N GLU A 177 0.92 -26.18 29.97
CA GLU A 177 -0.49 -26.50 30.26
C GLU A 177 -1.43 -26.17 29.08
N ILE A 178 -0.93 -25.48 28.04
CA ILE A 178 -1.70 -25.15 26.84
C ILE A 178 -1.81 -26.40 25.98
N LEU A 179 -3.05 -26.76 25.64
CA LEU A 179 -3.29 -27.79 24.64
C LEU A 179 -3.28 -27.14 23.25
N ASP A 180 -2.22 -27.41 22.47
CA ASP A 180 -2.15 -26.99 21.07
C ASP A 180 -2.95 -27.96 20.19
N LEU A 181 -3.94 -27.43 19.48
CA LEU A 181 -4.90 -28.18 18.68
C LEU A 181 -4.70 -27.94 17.18
N THR A 182 -3.64 -27.21 16.81
CA THR A 182 -3.41 -26.71 15.44
C THR A 182 -3.25 -27.84 14.43
N GLU A 183 -2.34 -28.79 14.68
CA GLU A 183 -2.12 -29.93 13.79
C GLU A 183 -3.36 -30.83 13.66
N THR A 184 -4.08 -31.04 14.76
CA THR A 184 -5.34 -31.81 14.76
C THR A 184 -6.38 -31.13 13.88
N PHE A 185 -6.53 -29.81 14.00
CA PHE A 185 -7.45 -29.04 13.17
C PHE A 185 -7.07 -29.11 11.69
N HIS A 186 -5.79 -28.90 11.34
CA HIS A 186 -5.35 -28.95 9.95
C HIS A 186 -5.56 -30.32 9.30
N LYS A 187 -5.36 -31.40 10.06
CA LYS A 187 -5.54 -32.76 9.56
C LYS A 187 -7.01 -33.11 9.31
N GLU A 188 -7.89 -32.77 10.25
CA GLU A 188 -9.30 -33.14 10.21
C GLU A 188 -10.18 -32.05 9.56
N ASN A 189 -9.61 -30.88 9.26
CA ASN A 189 -10.27 -29.66 8.79
C ASN A 189 -11.44 -29.19 9.68
N ARG A 190 -11.39 -29.56 10.96
CA ARG A 190 -12.41 -29.30 11.97
C ARG A 190 -11.84 -29.49 13.37
N LEU A 191 -12.36 -28.73 14.33
CA LEU A 191 -12.21 -28.98 15.76
C LEU A 191 -13.43 -29.75 16.26
N GLU A 192 -13.23 -30.99 16.69
CA GLU A 192 -14.21 -31.73 17.50
C GLU A 192 -13.55 -32.09 18.83
N LEU A 193 -13.99 -31.44 19.92
CA LEU A 193 -13.38 -31.58 21.24
C LEU A 193 -14.42 -31.50 22.36
N GLU A 194 -14.39 -32.46 23.28
CA GLU A 194 -15.03 -32.31 24.58
C GLU A 194 -14.05 -31.62 25.53
N VAL A 195 -14.41 -30.45 26.03
CA VAL A 195 -13.54 -29.60 26.86
C VAL A 195 -13.27 -30.33 28.19
N PRO A 196 -11.98 -30.49 28.59
CA PRO A 196 -11.64 -31.11 29.87
C PRO A 196 -12.29 -30.40 31.05
N SER A 197 -12.39 -31.08 32.20
CA SER A 197 -12.91 -30.47 33.43
C SER A 197 -12.13 -29.21 33.80
N GLY A 198 -12.83 -28.09 33.99
CA GLY A 198 -12.22 -26.79 34.31
C GLY A 198 -12.86 -25.63 33.54
N ARG A 199 -12.16 -24.49 33.53
CA ARG A 199 -12.51 -23.31 32.73
C ARG A 199 -11.37 -23.01 31.78
N PHE A 200 -11.69 -22.72 30.53
CA PHE A 200 -10.71 -22.51 29.46
C PHE A 200 -11.08 -21.30 28.61
N GLU A 201 -10.11 -20.78 27.88
CA GLU A 201 -10.34 -19.96 26.69
C GLU A 201 -9.84 -20.75 25.46
N LEU A 202 -10.70 -20.92 24.45
CA LEU A 202 -10.26 -21.32 23.12
C LEU A 202 -9.71 -20.07 22.42
N VAL A 203 -8.41 -20.06 22.15
CA VAL A 203 -7.70 -18.95 21.51
C VAL A 203 -7.20 -19.40 20.16
N TYR A 204 -7.56 -18.68 19.11
CA TYR A 204 -7.16 -19.01 17.75
C TYR A 204 -6.80 -17.77 16.94
N GLY A 205 -5.89 -17.96 15.99
CA GLY A 205 -5.43 -16.95 15.06
C GLY A 205 -5.80 -17.32 13.63
N ILE A 206 -6.39 -16.39 12.90
CA ILE A 206 -6.71 -16.54 11.48
C ILE A 206 -5.89 -15.53 10.70
N LEU A 207 -5.04 -16.01 9.79
CA LEU A 207 -4.36 -15.17 8.82
C LEU A 207 -5.37 -14.79 7.74
N GLN A 208 -5.43 -13.51 7.43
CA GLN A 208 -6.18 -12.95 6.32
C GLN A 208 -5.19 -12.36 5.31
N ARG A 209 -5.44 -12.60 4.02
CA ARG A 209 -4.68 -12.01 2.91
C ARG A 209 -5.58 -11.05 2.12
N GLY A 210 -5.00 -9.99 1.58
CA GLY A 210 -5.68 -9.06 0.69
C GLY A 210 -6.81 -8.29 1.38
N ASN A 211 -6.67 -7.99 2.68
CA ASN A 211 -7.71 -7.35 3.47
C ASN A 211 -7.77 -5.81 3.31
N ARG A 212 -7.09 -5.26 2.30
CA ARG A 212 -6.99 -3.82 2.04
C ARG A 212 -6.78 -3.56 0.56
N GLU A 213 -7.48 -2.56 0.05
CA GLU A 213 -7.33 -2.02 -1.30
C GLU A 213 -6.56 -0.69 -1.26
N VAL A 214 -5.87 -0.37 -2.36
CA VAL A 214 -5.22 0.93 -2.57
C VAL A 214 -6.29 2.01 -2.58
N MET A 215 -6.22 2.96 -1.66
CA MET A 215 -7.12 4.11 -1.68
C MET A 215 -6.73 5.03 -2.82
N HIS A 216 -7.71 5.37 -3.65
CA HIS A 216 -7.54 6.25 -4.81
C HIS A 216 -6.43 5.79 -5.78
N GLY A 217 -6.26 4.47 -5.97
CA GLY A 217 -5.38 3.96 -7.01
C GLY A 217 -5.91 4.30 -8.40
N ALA A 218 -5.09 4.95 -9.23
CA ALA A 218 -5.42 5.21 -10.63
C ALA A 218 -5.43 3.89 -11.45
N PRO A 219 -6.00 3.86 -12.67
CA PRO A 219 -5.97 2.68 -13.53
C PRO A 219 -4.56 2.08 -13.67
N GLY A 220 -4.41 0.76 -13.55
CA GLY A 220 -3.12 0.06 -13.54
C GLY A 220 -2.45 -0.06 -12.16
N ALA A 221 -2.93 0.69 -11.17
CA ALA A 221 -2.46 0.66 -9.77
C ALA A 221 -3.61 0.62 -8.74
N ALA A 222 -4.87 0.64 -9.19
CA ALA A 222 -6.03 0.26 -8.40
C ALA A 222 -5.94 -1.23 -8.02
N GLY A 223 -6.59 -1.67 -6.94
CA GLY A 223 -6.59 -3.07 -6.50
C GLY A 223 -5.96 -3.27 -5.12
N PRO A 224 -5.55 -4.51 -4.77
CA PRO A 224 -5.11 -4.82 -3.42
C PRO A 224 -3.80 -4.14 -3.07
N VAL A 225 -3.59 -3.89 -1.78
CA VAL A 225 -2.30 -3.43 -1.24
C VAL A 225 -1.32 -4.60 -1.23
N MET A 226 -0.09 -4.35 -1.69
CA MET A 226 0.97 -5.36 -1.70
C MET A 226 1.46 -5.69 -0.27
N ASN A 227 2.08 -6.85 -0.12
CA ASN A 227 2.81 -7.18 1.09
C ASN A 227 4.17 -6.45 1.14
N HIS A 228 4.18 -5.25 1.74
CA HIS A 228 5.40 -4.45 1.90
C HIS A 228 6.47 -5.10 2.80
N TYR A 229 6.11 -6.11 3.59
CA TYR A 229 7.05 -6.77 4.50
C TYR A 229 7.86 -7.87 3.80
N GLU A 230 7.39 -8.32 2.64
CA GLU A 230 8.09 -9.32 1.85
C GLU A 230 9.06 -8.68 0.87
N ARG A 231 10.33 -9.02 1.03
CA ARG A 231 11.44 -8.42 0.28
C ARG A 231 11.27 -8.63 -1.22
N GLU A 232 10.88 -9.84 -1.61
CA GLU A 232 10.82 -10.25 -3.01
C GLU A 232 9.63 -9.60 -3.73
N ILE A 233 8.49 -9.47 -3.05
CA ILE A 233 7.32 -8.72 -3.53
C ILE A 233 7.66 -7.23 -3.66
N THR A 234 8.33 -6.65 -2.65
CA THR A 234 8.75 -5.26 -2.69
C THR A 234 9.71 -4.97 -3.84
N ARG A 235 10.70 -5.86 -4.07
CA ARG A 235 11.62 -5.75 -5.20
C ARG A 235 10.90 -5.92 -6.53
N ALA A 236 9.98 -6.89 -6.63
CA ALA A 236 9.19 -7.10 -7.84
C ALA A 236 8.39 -5.84 -8.21
N TYR A 237 7.71 -5.23 -7.23
CA TYR A 237 6.97 -3.98 -7.40
C TYR A 237 7.87 -2.83 -7.89
N LEU A 238 8.97 -2.56 -7.19
CA LEU A 238 9.91 -1.49 -7.58
C LEU A 238 10.55 -1.75 -8.96
N ASN A 239 10.82 -3.01 -9.31
CA ASN A 239 11.35 -3.36 -10.62
C ASN A 239 10.36 -3.08 -11.77
N ARG A 240 9.05 -2.96 -11.50
CA ARG A 240 8.07 -2.52 -12.51
C ARG A 240 8.35 -1.08 -12.95
N LEU A 241 8.80 -0.21 -12.04
CA LEU A 241 9.21 1.16 -12.35
C LEU A 241 10.48 1.19 -13.20
N ASN A 242 11.39 0.23 -12.99
CA ASN A 242 12.62 0.15 -13.79
C ASN A 242 12.37 -0.19 -15.25
N LYS A 243 11.36 -1.03 -15.52
CA LYS A 243 11.02 -1.46 -16.88
C LYS A 243 10.30 -0.38 -17.69
N GLY A 244 9.63 0.58 -17.03
CA GLY A 244 8.92 1.70 -17.67
C GLY A 244 9.71 3.02 -17.65
N CYS A 245 10.18 3.48 -16.49
CA CYS A 245 10.76 4.81 -16.29
C CYS A 245 12.29 4.86 -16.51
N ILE A 246 13.04 3.85 -16.07
CA ILE A 246 14.49 3.96 -15.90
C ILE A 246 15.27 4.00 -17.22
N CYS A 247 14.79 3.38 -18.31
CA CYS A 247 15.45 3.52 -19.60
C CYS A 247 15.24 4.89 -20.26
N GLN A 248 14.23 5.67 -19.83
CA GLN A 248 13.88 6.94 -20.47
C GLN A 248 14.23 8.19 -19.65
N VAL A 249 14.32 8.07 -18.31
CA VAL A 249 14.57 9.19 -17.40
C VAL A 249 15.99 9.19 -16.81
N LYS A 250 16.75 8.08 -16.85
CA LYS A 250 18.16 8.04 -16.39
C LYS A 250 19.11 9.00 -17.10
N CYS A 251 18.70 9.60 -18.22
CA CYS A 251 19.48 10.66 -18.86
C CYS A 251 19.21 12.07 -18.27
N LEU A 252 18.36 12.19 -17.25
CA LEU A 252 17.85 13.48 -16.73
C LEU A 252 18.04 13.68 -15.21
N ILE A 253 18.47 12.66 -14.47
CA ILE A 253 18.85 12.72 -13.04
C ILE A 253 20.34 12.35 -12.95
#